data_AF-A0A0C2YPT7-F1
#
_entry.id   AF-A0A0C2YPT7-F1
#
_cell.length_a   1.000
_cell.length_b   1.000
_cell.length_c   1.000
_cell.angle_alpha   90.00
_cell.angle_beta   90.00
_cell.angle_gamma   90.00
#
_symmetry.space_group_name_H-M   'P 1'
#
loop_
_entity.id
_entity.type
_entity.pdbx_description
1 polymer ?
#
loop_
_entity_poly.entity_id
_entity_poly.type
_entity_poly.pdbx_seq_one_letter_code
_entity_poly.pdbx_strand_id
1 'polypeptide(L)' 'MIRHSTWVKNSDAPFTRLDWMGRDRFDVMWHRHTGEWHCFYQGLSLAKALNVIETDNMLHPV' A
#
# COMPACT_ATOMS: atom_id res chain seq x y z
N MET A 1 -26.50 4.27 25.47
CA MET A 1 -25.50 3.21 25.61
C MET A 1 -25.14 2.73 24.20
N ILE A 2 -24.17 3.38 23.54
CA ILE A 2 -23.71 2.99 22.20
C ILE A 2 -22.32 2.38 22.39
N ARG A 3 -22.18 1.08 22.11
CA ARG A 3 -20.87 0.42 22.08
C ARG A 3 -20.12 0.95 20.86
N HIS A 4 -19.14 1.82 21.09
CA HIS A 4 -18.12 2.09 20.08
C HIS A 4 -17.33 0.79 19.86
N SER A 5 -17.52 0.18 18.70
CA SER A 5 -16.71 -0.91 18.20
C SER A 5 -15.38 -0.32 17.71
N THR A 6 -14.39 -0.34 18.60
CA THR A 6 -13.10 0.31 18.41
C THR A 6 -12.15 -0.58 17.61
N TRP A 7 -12.00 -0.25 16.33
CA TRP A 7 -10.85 -0.41 15.43
C TRP A 7 -10.29 -1.79 15.04
N VAL A 8 -9.87 -1.82 13.78
CA VAL A 8 -9.28 -2.93 13.02
C VAL A 8 -8.14 -3.60 13.79
N LYS A 9 -8.25 -4.92 13.91
CA LYS A 9 -7.25 -5.85 14.43
C LYS A 9 -5.90 -5.59 13.76
N ASN A 10 -4.84 -5.43 14.57
CA ASN A 10 -3.45 -5.28 14.15
C ASN A 10 -3.14 -6.16 12.92
N SER A 11 -2.99 -5.54 11.75
CA SER A 11 -2.63 -6.28 10.54
C SER A 11 -1.12 -6.29 10.43
N ASP A 12 -0.48 -7.32 10.98
CA ASP A 12 0.93 -7.64 10.71
C ASP A 12 1.14 -8.21 9.29
N ALA A 13 0.09 -8.26 8.46
CA ALA A 13 0.16 -8.71 7.08
C ALA A 13 0.71 -7.59 6.19
N PRO A 14 1.61 -7.88 5.24
CA PRO A 14 2.23 -6.87 4.40
C PRO A 14 1.19 -6.22 3.48
N PHE A 15 1.35 -4.91 3.26
CA PHE A 15 0.35 -4.09 2.59
C PHE A 15 1.01 -3.07 1.67
N THR A 16 0.38 -2.87 0.51
CA THR A 16 0.78 -1.85 -0.46
C THR A 16 0.00 -0.57 -0.19
N ARG A 17 0.70 0.56 -0.23
CA ARG A 17 0.14 1.90 -0.10
C ARG A 17 0.47 2.71 -1.34
N LEU A 18 -0.49 3.55 -1.76
CA LEU A 18 -0.28 4.56 -2.79
C LEU A 18 -0.11 5.92 -2.13
N ASP A 19 1.02 6.56 -2.36
CA ASP A 19 1.28 7.94 -1.92
C ASP A 19 1.03 8.90 -3.08
N TRP A 20 0.11 9.85 -2.89
CA TRP A 20 -0.23 10.84 -3.91
C TRP A 20 0.78 11.98 -3.93
N MET A 21 1.46 12.15 -5.06
CA MET A 21 2.53 13.14 -5.26
C MET A 21 2.06 14.37 -6.07
N GLY A 22 0.76 14.45 -6.37
CA GLY A 22 0.17 15.53 -7.16
C GLY A 22 0.18 15.27 -8.67
N ARG A 23 -0.90 15.70 -9.34
CA ARG A 23 -1.12 15.59 -10.81
C ARG A 23 -0.90 14.18 -11.38
N ASP A 24 -1.83 13.26 -11.13
CA ASP A 24 -1.79 11.87 -11.61
C ASP A 24 -0.41 11.20 -11.45
N ARG A 25 0.25 11.44 -10.32
CA ARG A 25 1.52 10.83 -9.95
C ARG A 25 1.40 10.23 -8.57
N PHE A 26 1.73 8.96 -8.49
CA PHE A 26 1.60 8.11 -7.32
C PHE A 26 2.87 7.30 -7.12
N ASP A 27 3.32 7.24 -5.88
CA ASP A 27 4.39 6.34 -5.46
C ASP A 27 3.77 5.09 -4.85
N VAL A 28 4.32 3.92 -5.19
CA VAL A 28 3.91 2.62 -4.65
C VAL A 28 4.86 2.26 -3.53
N MET A 29 4.34 2.27 -2.31
CA MET A 29 5.07 1.96 -1.09
C MET A 29 4.68 0.57 -0.60
N TRP A 30 5.64 -0.20 -0.13
CA TRP A 30 5.45 -1.54 0.38
C TRP A 30 5.98 -1.64 1.81
N HIS A 31 5.16 -2.18 2.70
CA HIS A 31 5.54 -2.47 4.07
C HIS A 31 5.77 -3.97 4.21
N ARG A 32 7.02 -4.38 4.49
CA ARG A 32 7.32 -5.77 4.87
C ARG A 32 7.21 -5.91 6.39
N HIS A 33 7.05 -7.16 6.83
CA HIS A 33 7.08 -7.64 8.23
C HIS A 33 8.28 -7.15 9.06
N THR A 34 9.28 -6.53 8.45
CA THR A 34 10.39 -5.84 9.12
C THR A 34 9.98 -4.49 9.73
N GLY A 35 8.75 -4.00 9.48
CA GLY A 35 8.27 -2.75 10.04
C GLY A 35 8.63 -1.50 9.23
N GLU A 36 9.35 -1.66 8.12
CA GLU A 36 9.83 -0.54 7.29
C GLU A 36 9.03 -0.38 6.00
N TRP A 37 8.90 0.88 5.57
CA TRP A 37 8.30 1.25 4.29
C TRP A 37 9.38 1.42 3.23
N HIS A 38 9.21 0.72 2.12
CA HIS A 38 10.10 0.82 0.96
C HIS A 38 9.33 1.34 -0.24
N CYS A 39 9.90 2.29 -0.96
CA CYS A 39 9.35 2.76 -2.23
C CYS A 39 9.81 1.82 -3.35
N PHE A 40 8.86 1.18 -4.03
CA PHE A 40 9.16 0.26 -5.13
C PHE A 40 9.00 0.94 -6.50
N TYR A 41 8.02 1.84 -6.61
CA TYR A 41 7.75 2.58 -7.84
C TYR A 41 7.42 4.03 -7.52
N GLN A 42 7.88 4.95 -8.37
CA GLN A 42 7.69 6.39 -8.17
C GLN A 42 7.03 7.04 -9.38
N GLY A 43 6.16 8.02 -9.10
CA GLY A 43 5.59 8.90 -10.12
C GLY A 43 4.71 8.21 -11.16
N LEU A 44 4.09 7.08 -10.83
CA LEU A 44 3.19 6.35 -11.72
C LEU A 44 1.86 7.08 -11.86
N SER A 45 1.23 7.00 -13.02
CA SER A 45 -0.21 7.32 -13.13
C SER A 45 -1.03 6.36 -12.28
N LEU A 46 -2.23 6.75 -11.87
CA LEU A 46 -3.08 5.88 -11.05
C LEU A 46 -3.29 4.51 -11.70
N ALA A 47 -3.60 4.49 -12.99
CA ALA A 47 -3.81 3.25 -13.74
C ALA A 47 -2.56 2.35 -13.75
N LYS A 48 -1.36 2.92 -13.91
CA LYS A 48 -0.11 2.16 -13.85
C LYS A 48 0.17 1.66 -12.44
N ALA A 49 -0.08 2.49 -11.42
CA ALA A 49 0.13 2.11 -10.04
C ALA A 49 -0.77 0.93 -9.63
N LEU A 50 -2.05 0.95 -10.03
CA LEU A 50 -2.98 -0.16 -9.83
C LEU A 50 -2.55 -1.42 -10.57
N ASN A 51 -2.16 -1.29 -11.85
CA ASN A 51 -1.71 -2.43 -12.63
C ASN A 51 -0.45 -3.09 -12.02
N VAL A 52 0.49 -2.30 -11.51
CA VAL A 52 1.67 -2.80 -10.82
C VAL A 52 1.29 -3.53 -9.53
N ILE A 53 0.36 -3.00 -8.73
CA ILE A 53 -0.15 -3.67 -7.53
C ILE A 53 -0.77 -5.04 -7.87
N GLU A 54 -1.50 -5.13 -8.97
CA GLU A 54 -2.17 -6.36 -9.40
C GLU A 54 -1.20 -7.42 -9.96
N THR A 55 -0.16 -6.99 -10.67
CA THR A 55 0.67 -7.88 -11.49
C THR A 55 2.06 -8.16 -10.92
N ASP A 56 2.57 -7.32 -10.02
CA ASP A 56 3.87 -7.52 -9.40
C ASP A 56 3.75 -8.39 -8.15
N ASN A 57 4.11 -9.66 -8.31
CA ASN A 57 4.12 -10.64 -7.21
C ASN A 57 5.03 -10.24 -6.04
N MET A 58 5.98 -9.30 -6.22
CA MET A 58 6.80 -8.79 -5.10
C MET A 58 5.98 -7.98 -4.10
N LEU A 59 4.85 -7.41 -4.56
CA LEU A 59 3.89 -6.65 -3.76
C LEU A 59 2.78 -7.54 -3.18
N HIS A 60 2.86 -8.85 -3.36
CA HIS A 60 1.90 -9.80 -2.80
C HIS A 60 2.46 -10.41 -1.52
N PRO A 61 1.63 -10.63 -0.49
CA PRO A 61 2.02 -11.44 0.65
C PRO A 61 2.46 -12.84 0.19
N VAL A 62 3.54 -13.36 0.77
CA VAL A 62 3.96 -14.77 0.63
C VAL A 62 3.22 -15.66 1.62
#